data_AF-A0A2U3CJU8-F1
#
_entry.id   AF-A0A2U3CJU8-F1
#
_cell.length_a   1.000
_cell.length_b   1.000
_cell.length_c   1.000
_cell.angle_alpha   90.00
_cell.angle_beta   90.00
_cell.angle_gamma   90.00
#
_symmetry.space_group_name_H-M   'P 1'
#
loop_
_entity.id
_entity.type
_entity.pdbx_description
1 polymer ?
#
loop_
_entity_poly.entity_id
_entity_poly.type
_entity_poly.pdbx_seq_one_letter_code
_entity_poly.pdbx_strand_id
1 'polypeptide(L)'
;MFCDNCGNSVEDGAAFCPKCGQSLMAGKGPSDVPPPTRSYRKKQSQDNLCFGEENENPYGTGIFFLFLAVFFTVIFFFPEDFPVESLVVLGFLLFGILAIVQAKRRSQ
;
A
#
# COMPACT_ATOMS: atom_id res chain seq x y z
N MET A 1 27.28 -4.29 37.35
CA MET A 1 27.75 -5.68 37.10
C MET A 1 28.35 -5.83 35.70
N PHE A 2 29.05 -6.94 35.37
CA PHE A 2 29.51 -7.21 33.99
C PHE A 2 28.77 -8.43 33.43
N CYS A 3 28.51 -8.43 32.12
CA CYS A 3 27.87 -9.57 31.46
C CYS A 3 28.86 -10.73 31.30
N ASP A 4 28.53 -11.91 31.82
CA ASP A 4 29.39 -13.10 31.71
C ASP A 4 29.61 -13.59 30.27
N ASN A 5 28.70 -13.22 29.34
CA ASN A 5 28.79 -13.65 27.95
C ASN A 5 29.71 -12.76 27.09
N CYS A 6 29.70 -11.44 27.32
CA CYS A 6 30.41 -10.50 26.44
C CYS A 6 31.35 -9.51 27.17
N GLY A 7 31.40 -9.56 28.51
CA GLY A 7 32.24 -8.70 29.33
C GLY A 7 31.81 -7.23 29.39
N ASN A 8 30.66 -6.86 28.81
CA ASN A 8 30.20 -5.48 28.85
C ASN A 8 29.74 -5.08 30.25
N SER A 9 29.95 -3.82 30.62
CA SER A 9 29.36 -3.25 31.83
C SER A 9 27.84 -3.19 31.67
N VAL A 10 27.11 -3.62 32.70
CA VAL A 10 25.66 -3.62 32.75
C VAL A 10 25.20 -3.02 34.07
N GLU A 11 24.18 -2.16 33.99
CA GLU A 11 23.54 -1.56 35.15
C GLU A 11 22.89 -2.61 36.05
N ASP A 12 23.00 -2.41 37.35
CA ASP A 12 22.46 -3.34 38.34
C ASP A 12 20.91 -3.31 38.27
N GLY A 13 20.30 -4.48 38.05
CA GLY A 13 18.85 -4.62 37.85
C GLY A 13 18.40 -4.73 36.38
N ALA A 14 19.31 -4.63 35.40
CA ALA A 14 18.97 -4.88 34.01
C ALA A 14 18.59 -6.37 33.78
N ALA A 15 17.46 -6.60 33.11
CA ALA A 15 17.00 -7.96 32.82
C ALA A 15 17.83 -8.66 31.73
N PHE A 16 18.37 -7.88 30.79
CA PHE A 16 19.16 -8.36 29.65
C PHE A 16 20.37 -7.46 29.40
N CYS A 17 21.43 -8.03 28.82
CA CYS A 17 22.59 -7.27 28.38
C CYS A 17 22.25 -6.44 27.14
N PRO A 18 22.45 -5.11 27.14
CA PRO A 18 22.14 -4.25 25.99
C PRO A 18 23.09 -4.49 24.80
N LYS A 19 24.24 -5.13 25.02
CA LYS A 19 25.24 -5.38 23.97
C LYS A 19 25.06 -6.71 23.26
N CYS A 20 24.81 -7.80 24.01
CA CYS A 20 24.69 -9.14 23.43
C CYS A 20 23.30 -9.78 23.57
N GLY A 21 22.39 -9.18 24.34
CA GLY A 21 21.04 -9.69 24.57
C GLY A 21 20.94 -10.83 25.59
N GLN A 22 22.05 -11.24 26.22
CA GLN A 22 22.05 -12.29 27.24
C GLN A 22 21.18 -11.89 28.45
N SER A 23 20.29 -12.76 28.91
CA SER A 23 19.53 -12.56 30.14
C SER A 23 20.46 -12.56 31.36
N LEU A 24 20.28 -11.57 32.24
CA LEU A 24 21.09 -11.39 33.46
C LEU A 24 20.29 -11.70 34.74
N MET A 25 18.98 -11.94 34.63
CA MET A 25 18.17 -12.39 35.76
C MET A 25 18.42 -13.89 35.99
N ALA A 26 19.10 -14.20 37.09
CA ALA A 26 19.30 -15.56 37.58
C ALA A 26 17.99 -16.14 38.14
N GLY A 27 17.12 -16.63 37.26
CA GLY A 27 16.03 -17.52 37.58
C GLY A 27 16.10 -18.72 36.64
N LYS A 28 16.45 -19.91 37.16
CA LYS A 28 16.52 -21.16 36.40
C LYS A 28 15.24 -21.38 35.59
N GLY A 29 15.35 -21.37 34.27
CA GLY A 29 14.45 -22.04 33.34
C GLY A 29 15.29 -22.99 32.47
N PRO A 30 14.89 -24.26 32.29
CA PRO A 30 15.76 -25.26 31.69
C PRO A 30 16.11 -24.90 30.25
N SER A 31 17.43 -24.89 30.00
CA SER A 31 18.03 -25.28 28.74
C SER A 31 17.28 -26.49 28.18
N ASP A 32 16.68 -26.32 27.00
CA ASP A 32 16.16 -27.32 26.03
C ASP A 32 14.96 -26.80 25.23
N VAL A 33 14.59 -25.52 25.38
CA VAL A 33 13.74 -24.88 24.37
C VAL A 33 14.63 -24.55 23.17
N PRO A 34 14.51 -25.23 22.00
CA PRO A 34 15.19 -24.80 20.79
C PRO A 34 14.85 -23.32 20.54
N PRO A 35 15.77 -22.53 19.95
CA PRO A 35 15.53 -21.11 19.68
C PRO A 35 14.12 -20.98 19.10
N PRO A 36 13.26 -20.08 19.63
CA PRO A 36 11.91 -19.93 19.12
C PRO A 36 12.06 -19.78 17.62
N THR A 37 11.64 -20.81 16.89
CA THR A 37 11.76 -20.81 15.45
C THR A 37 11.04 -19.55 15.05
N ARG A 38 11.74 -18.69 14.32
CA ARG A 38 11.13 -17.61 13.56
C ARG A 38 10.20 -18.27 12.53
N SER A 39 9.12 -18.90 12.97
CA SER A 39 7.81 -18.44 12.55
C SER A 39 7.77 -16.95 12.91
N TYR A 40 8.41 -16.17 12.02
CA TYR A 40 7.96 -14.85 11.69
C TYR A 40 6.47 -15.02 11.47
N ARG A 41 5.69 -14.80 12.54
CA ARG A 41 4.26 -14.67 12.48
C ARG A 41 4.06 -13.53 11.51
N LYS A 42 3.77 -13.85 10.26
CA LYS A 42 3.19 -12.91 9.32
C LYS A 42 1.94 -12.41 10.04
N LYS A 43 2.06 -11.26 10.69
CA LYS A 43 0.94 -10.54 11.27
C LYS A 43 0.16 -9.99 10.07
N GLN A 44 -0.57 -10.88 9.42
CA GLN A 44 -1.75 -10.54 8.65
C GLN A 44 -2.88 -10.41 9.68
N SER A 45 -2.79 -9.35 10.46
CA SER A 45 -3.84 -8.79 11.30
C SER A 45 -3.50 -7.29 11.31
N GLN A 46 -3.97 -6.52 10.34
CA GLN A 46 -5.32 -5.97 10.40
C GLN A 46 -5.51 -5.22 11.74
N ASP A 47 -4.49 -4.48 12.14
CA ASP A 47 -4.62 -3.32 12.98
C ASP A 47 -5.10 -2.19 12.09
N ASN A 48 -6.39 -1.90 12.22
CA ASN A 48 -6.98 -0.61 11.90
C ASN A 48 -6.20 0.48 12.66
N LEU A 49 -5.11 0.97 12.07
CA LEU A 49 -4.73 2.36 12.25
C LEU A 49 -5.55 3.13 11.23
N CYS A 50 -6.26 4.16 11.70
CA CYS A 50 -6.82 5.19 10.85
C CYS A 50 -5.69 5.84 10.05
N PHE A 51 -5.38 5.26 8.90
CA PHE A 51 -4.64 5.89 7.83
C PHE A 51 -5.68 6.17 6.75
N GLY A 52 -6.32 7.34 6.88
CA GLY A 52 -6.78 8.04 5.71
C GLY A 52 -5.54 8.44 4.94
N GLU A 53 -5.33 7.79 3.80
CA GLU A 53 -4.78 8.40 2.58
C GLU A 53 -4.95 7.34 1.48
N GLU A 54 -6.19 7.25 1.01
CA GLU A 54 -6.42 6.92 -0.39
C GLU A 54 -5.59 7.91 -1.22
N ASN A 55 -4.46 7.44 -1.77
CA ASN A 55 -3.78 8.15 -2.84
C ASN A 55 -4.63 7.98 -4.11
N GLU A 56 -5.78 8.63 -4.11
CA GLU A 56 -6.50 8.99 -5.32
C GLU A 56 -5.73 10.18 -5.86
N ASN A 57 -5.03 10.04 -6.99
CA ASN A 57 -4.63 11.22 -7.73
C ASN A 57 -5.93 11.99 -8.07
N PRO A 58 -6.23 13.11 -7.39
CA PRO A 58 -7.54 13.80 -7.53
C PRO A 58 -7.68 14.44 -8.91
N TYR A 59 -6.57 14.47 -9.66
CA TYR A 59 -6.48 14.93 -11.03
C TYR A 59 -7.10 13.95 -12.02
N GLY A 60 -7.16 12.63 -11.75
CA GLY A 60 -7.66 11.65 -12.72
C GLY A 60 -9.17 11.76 -12.97
N THR A 61 -9.95 11.84 -11.90
CA THR A 61 -11.42 11.97 -11.95
C THR A 61 -11.83 13.41 -12.25
N GLY A 62 -11.22 14.39 -11.57
CA GLY A 62 -11.54 15.81 -11.77
C GLY A 62 -11.30 16.31 -13.19
N ILE A 63 -10.17 15.92 -13.81
CA ILE A 63 -9.85 16.33 -15.18
C ILE A 63 -10.83 15.69 -16.17
N PHE A 64 -11.21 14.44 -15.98
CA PHE A 64 -12.20 13.78 -16.83
C PHE A 64 -13.57 14.49 -16.78
N PHE A 65 -14.05 14.84 -15.59
CA PHE A 65 -15.31 15.58 -15.44
C PHE A 65 -15.24 17.00 -16.01
N LEU A 66 -14.10 17.67 -15.90
CA LEU A 66 -13.88 18.98 -16.52
C LEU A 66 -13.88 18.90 -18.05
N PHE A 67 -13.19 17.92 -18.63
CA PHE A 67 -13.21 17.70 -20.08
C PHE A 67 -14.61 17.37 -20.57
N LEU A 68 -15.36 16.52 -19.86
CA LEU A 68 -16.76 16.25 -20.20
C LEU A 68 -17.61 17.52 -20.11
N ALA A 69 -17.52 18.31 -19.04
CA ALA A 69 -18.31 19.53 -18.89
C ALA A 69 -18.01 20.57 -19.98
N VAL A 70 -16.73 20.79 -20.31
CA VAL A 70 -16.31 21.69 -21.39
C VAL A 70 -16.77 21.15 -22.75
N PHE A 71 -16.71 19.84 -22.94
CA PHE A 71 -17.14 19.20 -24.17
C PHE A 71 -18.67 19.32 -24.38
N PHE A 72 -19.46 19.03 -23.35
CA PHE A 72 -20.91 19.16 -23.39
C PHE A 72 -21.35 20.61 -23.55
N THR A 73 -20.68 21.57 -22.92
CA THR A 73 -20.99 23.00 -23.09
C THR A 73 -20.69 23.50 -24.50
N VAL A 74 -19.58 23.06 -25.12
CA VAL A 74 -19.24 23.42 -26.51
C VAL A 74 -20.22 22.78 -27.50
N ILE A 75 -20.60 21.51 -27.31
CA ILE A 75 -21.61 20.84 -28.14
C ILE A 75 -22.96 21.56 -28.06
N PHE A 76 -23.38 21.93 -26.86
CA PHE A 76 -24.67 22.59 -26.65
C PHE A 76 -24.70 24.01 -27.24
N PHE A 77 -23.55 24.66 -27.32
CA PHE A 77 -23.43 26.04 -27.81
C PHE A 77 -23.15 26.13 -29.33
N PHE A 78 -22.65 25.06 -29.97
CA PHE A 78 -22.37 25.01 -31.42
C PHE A 78 -23.05 23.81 -32.10
N PRO A 79 -24.39 23.84 -32.26
CA PRO A 79 -25.15 22.72 -32.81
C PRO A 79 -25.14 22.60 -34.34
N GLU A 80 -24.64 23.59 -35.10
CA GLU A 80 -25.03 23.73 -36.52
C GLU A 80 -24.05 23.24 -37.60
N ASP A 81 -22.80 22.84 -37.32
CA ASP A 81 -21.83 22.60 -38.41
C ASP A 81 -21.14 21.22 -38.47
N PHE A 82 -21.29 20.32 -37.48
CA PHE A 82 -20.57 19.04 -37.51
C PHE A 82 -21.38 17.84 -36.97
N PRO A 83 -21.28 16.64 -37.58
CA PRO A 83 -21.88 15.40 -37.06
C PRO A 83 -21.09 14.87 -35.85
N VAL A 84 -20.94 15.70 -34.81
CA VAL A 84 -20.17 15.43 -33.60
C VAL A 84 -20.72 14.23 -32.83
N GLU A 85 -22.02 13.97 -32.88
CA GLU A 85 -22.62 12.79 -32.23
C GLU A 85 -22.02 11.49 -32.74
N SER A 86 -21.81 11.35 -34.05
CA SER A 86 -21.30 10.12 -34.65
C SER A 86 -19.83 9.88 -34.29
N LEU A 87 -19.01 10.94 -34.28
CA LEU A 87 -17.58 10.83 -33.92
C LEU A 87 -17.38 10.57 -32.42
N VAL A 88 -18.23 11.13 -31.56
CA VAL A 88 -18.18 10.91 -30.12
C VAL A 88 -18.55 9.47 -29.77
N VAL A 89 -19.64 8.96 -30.36
CA VAL A 89 -20.05 7.57 -30.17
C VAL A 89 -18.97 6.63 -30.68
N LEU A 90 -18.38 6.90 -31.85
CA LEU A 90 -17.27 6.09 -32.38
C LEU A 90 -16.04 6.14 -31.46
N GLY A 91 -15.71 7.30 -30.89
CA GLY A 91 -14.61 7.49 -29.95
C GLY A 91 -14.79 6.69 -28.65
N PHE A 92 -15.97 6.74 -28.03
CA PHE A 92 -16.28 5.95 -26.84
C PHE A 92 -16.30 4.44 -27.12
N LEU A 93 -16.83 4.02 -28.28
CA LEU A 93 -16.80 2.62 -28.69
C LEU A 93 -15.36 2.12 -28.88
N LEU A 94 -14.51 2.88 -29.57
CA LEU A 94 -13.11 2.51 -29.77
C LEU A 94 -12.34 2.49 -28.45
N PHE A 95 -12.52 3.48 -27.58
CA PHE A 95 -11.89 3.51 -26.27
C PHE A 95 -12.33 2.33 -25.39
N GLY A 96 -13.63 2.02 -25.37
CA GLY A 96 -14.18 0.87 -24.65
C GLY A 96 -13.60 -0.45 -25.16
N ILE A 97 -13.53 -0.63 -26.48
CA ILE A 97 -12.92 -1.82 -27.11
C ILE A 97 -11.44 -1.93 -26.73
N LEU A 98 -10.68 -0.83 -26.81
CA LEU A 98 -9.27 -0.82 -26.42
C LEU A 98 -9.10 -1.13 -24.93
N ALA A 99 -9.94 -0.58 -24.05
CA ALA A 99 -9.91 -0.88 -22.62
C ALA A 99 -10.13 -2.39 -22.36
N ILE A 100 -11.10 -3.01 -23.04
CA ILE A 100 -11.35 -4.46 -22.95
C ILE A 100 -10.15 -5.27 -23.45
N VAL A 101 -9.55 -4.87 -24.58
CA VAL A 101 -8.36 -5.53 -25.14
C VAL A 101 -7.16 -5.41 -24.20
N GLN A 102 -6.94 -4.23 -23.61
CA GLN A 102 -5.87 -3.99 -22.65
C GLN A 102 -6.09 -4.76 -21.34
N ALA A 103 -7.34 -4.84 -20.86
CA ALA A 103 -7.71 -5.64 -19.69
C ALA A 103 -7.44 -7.13 -19.92
N LYS A 104 -7.77 -7.65 -21.11
CA LYS A 104 -7.51 -9.04 -21.48
C LYS A 104 -6.00 -9.33 -21.63
N ARG A 105 -5.21 -8.37 -22.13
CA ARG A 105 -3.75 -8.49 -22.24
C ARG A 105 -3.04 -8.47 -20.88
N ARG A 106 -3.61 -7.78 -19.87
CA ARG A 106 -3.07 -7.75 -18.50
C ARG A 106 -3.34 -9.04 -17.71
N SER A 107 -4.27 -9.88 -18.18
CA SER A 107 -4.66 -11.13 -17.53
C SER A 107 -3.88 -12.37 -18.01
N GLN A 108 -2.99 -12.21 -19.00
CA GLN A 108 -2.05 -13.25 -19.43
C GLN A 108 -0.65 -12.90 -18.96
#